data_AF-A0A3B3Y789-F1
#
_entry.id   AF-A0A3B3Y789-F1
#
_cell.length_a   1.000
_cell.length_b   1.000
_cell.length_c   1.000
_cell.angle_alpha   90.00
_cell.angle_beta   90.00
_cell.angle_gamma   90.00
#
_symmetry.space_group_name_H-M   'P 1'
#
loop_
_entity.id
_entity.type
_entity.pdbx_description
1 polymer ?
#
loop_
_entity_poly.entity_id
_entity_poly.type
_entity_poly.pdbx_seq_one_letter_code
_entity_poly.pdbx_strand_id
1 'polypeptide(L)'
;MAENTAVLESFLSCHVCSETFRDPVSLSCNHSFCSSCLQKFWEQTGNKNCPICKRRSSREDPFIDFSLNKLERKVVCEKHSEVPYWFCEDEQRAVCPVCEFSLHQSHKVVPIEEAVSELKEQLKSDLKSLQDKRNKHKQVEKTYDDVIQH
;
A
#
# COMPACT_ATOMS: atom_id res chain seq x y z
N MET A 1 -5.08 24.21 11.33
CA MET A 1 -3.96 23.81 10.43
C MET A 1 -2.86 23.04 11.17
N ALA A 2 -2.56 23.34 12.43
CA ALA A 2 -1.56 22.61 13.23
C ALA A 2 -1.98 21.19 13.67
N GLU A 3 -3.29 20.92 13.82
CA GLU A 3 -3.79 19.59 14.23
C GLU A 3 -3.67 18.54 13.12
N ASN A 4 -3.80 18.93 11.85
CA ASN A 4 -3.62 18.02 10.71
C ASN A 4 -2.15 17.61 10.49
N THR A 5 -1.19 18.47 10.84
CA THR A 5 0.24 18.15 10.74
C THR A 5 0.66 17.11 11.76
N ALA A 6 0.19 17.18 13.01
CA ALA A 6 0.52 16.19 14.05
C ALA A 6 -0.05 14.80 13.73
N VAL A 7 -1.27 14.74 13.18
CA VAL A 7 -1.87 13.49 12.71
C VAL A 7 -1.04 12.90 11.56
N LEU A 8 -0.65 13.72 10.57
CA LEU A 8 0.17 13.26 9.45
C LEU A 8 1.56 12.78 9.89
N GLU A 9 2.20 13.46 10.85
CA GLU A 9 3.49 13.07 11.41
C GLU A 9 3.45 11.68 12.08
N SER A 10 2.34 11.34 12.74
CA SER A 10 2.14 10.01 13.32
C SER A 10 2.11 8.89 12.27
N PHE A 11 1.50 9.16 11.11
CA PHE A 11 1.43 8.21 10.00
C PHE A 11 2.77 8.02 9.26
N LEU A 12 3.70 8.96 9.44
CA LEU A 12 5.02 8.94 8.83
C LEU A 12 6.11 8.50 9.80
N SER A 13 5.73 7.99 10.98
CA SER A 13 6.66 7.59 12.03
C SER A 13 6.76 6.07 12.18
N CYS A 14 7.98 5.57 12.36
CA CYS A 14 8.21 4.15 12.59
C CYS A 14 7.90 3.79 14.04
N HIS A 15 7.05 2.78 14.25
CA HIS A 15 6.70 2.30 15.59
C HIS A 15 7.85 1.65 16.40
N VAL A 16 9.01 1.43 15.79
CA VAL A 16 10.19 0.83 16.45
C VAL A 16 11.16 1.91 16.93
N CYS A 17 11.49 2.89 16.08
CA CYS A 17 12.43 3.96 16.45
C CYS A 17 11.75 5.29 16.81
N SER A 18 10.43 5.41 16.61
CA SER A 18 9.63 6.62 16.84
C SER A 18 10.09 7.85 16.05
N GLU A 19 10.92 7.64 15.02
CA GLU A 19 11.37 8.68 14.10
C GLU A 19 10.61 8.57 12.77
N THR A 20 10.69 9.61 11.94
CA THR A 20 10.21 9.55 10.56
C THR A 20 10.83 8.37 9.82
N PHE A 21 10.04 7.67 9.00
CA PHE A 21 10.53 6.50 8.27
C PHE A 21 11.78 6.79 7.45
N ARG A 22 12.79 5.94 7.61
CA ARG A 22 14.00 5.88 6.79
C ARG A 22 13.99 4.58 6.02
N ASP A 23 13.77 4.66 4.72
CA ASP A 23 13.64 3.50 3.83
C ASP A 23 12.57 2.51 4.33
N PRO A 24 11.29 2.91 4.23
CA PRO A 24 10.17 2.14 4.77
C PRO A 24 10.02 0.79 4.06
N VAL A 25 9.73 -0.24 4.83
CA VAL A 25 9.35 -1.56 4.34
C VAL A 25 8.04 -1.99 4.96
N SER A 26 7.17 -2.57 4.12
CA SER A 26 5.85 -3.04 4.49
C SER A 26 5.79 -4.56 4.51
N LEU A 27 5.29 -5.10 5.62
CA LEU A 27 5.00 -6.54 5.74
C LEU A 27 3.65 -6.88 5.11
N SER A 28 3.39 -8.17 4.88
CA SER A 28 2.08 -8.66 4.38
C SER A 28 0.89 -8.34 5.30
N CYS A 29 1.16 -7.93 6.54
CA CYS A 29 0.16 -7.40 7.47
C CYS A 29 -0.09 -5.89 7.35
N ASN A 30 0.48 -5.22 6.33
CA ASN A 30 0.40 -3.78 6.04
C ASN A 30 0.93 -2.86 7.14
N HIS A 31 1.80 -3.38 8.01
CA HIS A 31 2.55 -2.56 8.96
C HIS A 31 3.90 -2.18 8.35
N SER A 32 4.23 -0.89 8.44
CA SER A 32 5.45 -0.31 7.90
C SER A 32 6.49 -0.04 8.98
N PHE A 33 7.76 -0.27 8.66
CA PHE A 33 8.92 -0.06 9.54
C PHE A 33 10.07 0.51 8.74
N CYS A 34 11.04 1.17 9.38
CA CYS A 34 12.34 1.40 8.72
C CYS A 34 12.98 0.04 8.43
N SER A 35 13.57 -0.13 7.23
CA SER A 35 14.27 -1.36 6.83
C SER A 35 15.25 -1.85 7.91
N SER A 36 16.08 -0.94 8.41
CA SER A 36 17.04 -1.23 9.49
C SER A 36 16.41 -1.60 10.83
N CYS A 37 15.24 -1.06 11.15
CA CYS A 37 14.53 -1.36 12.39
C CYS A 37 13.91 -2.77 12.34
N LEU A 38 13.31 -3.12 11.21
CA LEU A 38 12.75 -4.45 11.00
C LEU A 38 13.85 -5.51 10.98
N GLN A 39 14.96 -5.26 10.28
CA GLN A 39 16.08 -6.18 10.21
C GLN A 39 16.67 -6.47 11.60
N LYS A 40 16.98 -5.43 12.38
CA LYS A 40 17.48 -5.59 13.76
C LYS A 40 16.53 -6.39 14.63
N PHE A 41 15.22 -6.15 14.50
CA PHE A 41 14.21 -6.91 15.24
C PHE A 41 14.22 -8.40 14.88
N TRP A 42 14.32 -8.73 13.59
CA TRP A 42 14.39 -10.13 13.13
C TRP A 42 15.69 -10.82 13.55
N GLU A 43 16.82 -10.12 13.53
CA GLU A 43 18.10 -10.62 14.01
C GLU A 43 18.05 -10.93 15.52
N GLN A 44 17.40 -10.06 16.32
CA GLN A 44 17.28 -10.24 17.77
C GLN A 44 16.31 -11.36 18.16
N THR A 45 15.19 -11.48 17.45
CA THR A 45 14.12 -12.43 17.79
C THR A 45 14.29 -13.80 17.13
N GLY A 46 15.21 -13.92 16.17
CA GLY A 46 15.45 -15.15 15.41
C GLY A 46 14.24 -15.59 14.56
N ASN A 47 13.25 -14.71 14.36
CA ASN A 47 12.05 -15.00 13.59
C ASN A 47 11.63 -13.78 12.76
N LYS A 48 10.95 -14.05 11.64
CA LYS A 48 10.47 -13.01 10.73
C LYS A 48 9.07 -12.52 11.09
N ASN A 49 8.79 -12.22 12.37
CA ASN A 49 7.47 -11.76 12.79
C ASN A 49 7.32 -10.24 12.70
N CYS A 50 6.08 -9.77 12.58
CA CYS A 50 5.77 -8.35 12.67
C CYS A 50 5.92 -7.83 14.12
N PRO A 51 6.65 -6.72 14.36
CA PRO A 51 6.75 -6.09 15.67
C PRO A 51 5.41 -5.69 16.31
N ILE A 52 4.39 -5.38 15.49
CA ILE A 52 3.10 -4.86 15.97
C ILE A 52 2.11 -5.99 16.22
N CYS A 53 1.83 -6.81 15.20
CA CYS A 53 0.77 -7.83 15.28
C CYS A 53 1.29 -9.26 15.47
N LYS A 54 2.61 -9.45 15.57
CA LYS A 54 3.29 -10.75 15.74
C LYS A 54 3.00 -11.78 14.65
N ARG A 55 2.30 -11.41 13.58
CA ARG A 55 2.05 -12.26 12.42
C ARG A 55 3.38 -12.56 11.73
N ARG A 56 3.61 -13.83 11.40
CA ARG A 56 4.79 -14.26 10.62
C ARG A 56 4.76 -13.62 9.24
N SER A 57 5.87 -13.00 8.85
CA SER A 57 6.06 -12.53 7.48
C SER A 57 6.06 -13.73 6.55
N SER A 58 5.20 -13.67 5.53
CA SER A 58 5.08 -14.70 4.50
C SER A 58 6.20 -14.60 3.45
N ARG A 59 6.92 -13.48 3.41
CA ARG A 59 7.94 -13.19 2.39
C ARG A 59 9.33 -13.12 3.02
N GLU A 60 10.30 -13.68 2.31
CA GLU A 60 11.70 -13.60 2.72
C GLU A 60 12.25 -12.17 2.63
N ASP A 61 11.71 -11.39 1.69
CA ASP A 61 12.03 -9.98 1.43
C ASP A 61 10.78 -9.08 1.65
N PRO A 62 10.83 -8.12 2.59
CA PRO A 62 9.77 -7.12 2.79
C PRO A 62 9.51 -6.29 1.52
N PHE A 63 8.25 -5.90 1.29
CA PHE A 63 7.92 -5.03 0.17
C PHE A 63 8.46 -3.61 0.46
N ILE A 64 9.22 -3.02 -0.45
CA ILE A 64 9.67 -1.62 -0.31
C ILE A 64 8.43 -0.72 -0.46
N ASP A 65 8.11 0.04 0.58
CA ASP A 65 6.99 0.97 0.53
C ASP A 65 7.42 2.22 -0.23
N PHE A 66 7.09 2.27 -1.53
CA PHE A 66 7.41 3.39 -2.41
C PHE A 66 6.79 4.72 -1.94
N SER A 67 5.83 4.71 -1.01
CA SER A 67 5.07 5.89 -0.62
C SER A 67 5.75 6.82 0.40
N LEU A 68 6.76 6.40 1.16
CA LEU A 68 7.30 7.21 2.29
C LEU A 68 8.74 7.72 2.09
N ASN A 69 9.37 7.43 0.95
CA ASN A 69 10.68 7.99 0.63
C ASN A 69 10.50 9.38 -0.04
N LYS A 70 10.89 10.46 0.66
CA LYS A 70 11.03 11.83 0.13
C LYS A 70 12.10 11.97 -0.97
N LEU A 71 12.78 10.88 -1.31
CA LEU A 71 13.76 10.83 -2.39
C LEU A 71 13.09 10.19 -3.61
N GLU A 72 13.03 10.95 -4.71
CA GLU A 72 12.49 10.56 -6.02
C GLU A 72 13.17 9.29 -6.57
N ARG A 73 12.82 8.12 -6.02
CA ARG A 73 13.26 6.84 -6.56
C ARG A 73 12.42 6.55 -7.79
N LYS A 74 13.02 6.75 -8.97
CA LYS A 74 12.43 6.38 -10.25
C LYS A 74 12.17 4.87 -10.25
N VAL A 75 10.90 4.49 -10.37
CA VAL A 75 10.51 3.12 -10.71
C VAL A 75 11.02 2.86 -12.12
N VAL A 76 11.88 1.84 -12.28
CA VAL A 76 12.44 1.43 -13.58
C VAL A 76 12.12 -0.04 -13.84
N CYS A 77 12.04 -0.41 -15.10
CA CYS A 77 11.89 -1.80 -15.50
C CYS A 77 13.15 -2.60 -15.15
N GLU A 78 13.00 -3.73 -14.47
CA GLU A 78 14.12 -4.61 -14.08
C GLU A 78 14.96 -5.11 -15.26
N LYS A 79 14.34 -5.29 -16.43
CA LYS A 79 15.00 -5.82 -17.63
C LYS A 79 15.70 -4.75 -18.46
N HIS A 80 15.17 -3.54 -18.47
CA HIS A 80 15.58 -2.49 -19.42
C HIS A 80 16.11 -1.23 -18.76
N SER A 81 16.00 -1.09 -17.44
CA SER A 81 16.35 0.12 -16.68
C SER A 81 15.63 1.40 -17.15
N GLU A 82 14.58 1.25 -17.96
CA GLU A 82 13.75 2.33 -18.47
C GLU A 82 12.54 2.58 -17.56
N VAL A 83 12.13 3.84 -17.47
CA VAL A 83 10.95 4.24 -16.69
C VAL A 83 9.69 3.75 -17.42
N PRO A 84 8.79 3.02 -16.73
CA PRO A 84 7.49 2.68 -17.29
C PRO A 84 6.67 3.93 -17.60
N TYR A 85 6.10 3.99 -18.81
CA TYR A 85 5.18 5.05 -19.23
C TYR A 85 3.77 4.50 -19.52
N TRP A 86 3.67 3.18 -19.71
CA TRP A 86 2.43 2.51 -20.10
C TRP A 86 1.95 1.57 -19.00
N PHE A 87 0.67 1.25 -19.03
CA PHE A 87 0.02 0.27 -18.17
C PHE A 87 -0.69 -0.76 -19.05
N CYS A 88 -0.40 -2.04 -18.83
CA CYS A 88 -1.11 -3.13 -19.49
C CYS A 88 -2.31 -3.52 -18.64
N GLU A 89 -3.52 -3.36 -19.19
CA GLU A 89 -4.77 -3.69 -18.48
C GLU A 89 -4.96 -5.20 -18.31
N ASP A 90 -4.54 -5.99 -19.30
CA ASP A 90 -4.71 -7.45 -19.28
C ASP A 90 -3.86 -8.11 -18.16
N GLU A 91 -2.66 -7.57 -17.94
CA GLU A 91 -1.71 -8.09 -16.95
C GLU A 91 -1.64 -7.25 -15.67
N GLN A 92 -2.39 -6.14 -15.60
CA GLN A 92 -2.43 -5.23 -14.46
C GLN A 92 -1.04 -4.77 -13.98
N ARG A 93 -0.16 -4.38 -14.90
CA ARG A 93 1.22 -3.95 -14.57
C ARG A 93 1.74 -2.81 -15.44
N ALA A 94 2.69 -2.05 -14.88
CA ALA A 94 3.39 -1.00 -15.60
C ALA A 94 4.39 -1.58 -16.62
N VAL A 95 4.44 -0.98 -17.80
CA VAL A 95 5.20 -1.43 -18.98
C VAL A 95 6.10 -0.29 -19.44
N CYS A 96 7.39 -0.59 -19.59
CA CYS A 96 8.35 0.34 -20.21
C CYS A 96 8.22 0.36 -21.73
N PRO A 97 8.67 1.43 -22.41
CA PRO A 97 8.58 1.55 -23.86
C PRO A 97 9.14 0.32 -24.60
N VAL A 98 10.24 -0.27 -24.12
CA VAL A 98 10.85 -1.46 -24.76
C VAL A 98 9.98 -2.71 -24.64
N CYS A 99 9.35 -2.92 -23.47
CA CYS A 99 8.46 -4.06 -23.24
C CYS A 99 7.17 -3.95 -24.06
N GLU A 100 6.65 -2.74 -24.23
CA GLU A 100 5.45 -2.47 -25.02
C GLU A 100 5.63 -3.01 -26.45
N PHE A 101 6.72 -2.61 -27.11
CA PHE A 101 7.02 -3.04 -28.48
C PHE A 101 7.26 -4.54 -28.63
N SER A 102 7.82 -5.20 -27.62
CA SER A 102 8.32 -6.58 -27.80
C SER A 102 7.40 -7.66 -27.26
N LEU A 103 6.61 -7.36 -26.22
CA LEU A 103 5.89 -8.37 -25.44
C LEU A 103 4.39 -8.08 -25.27
N HIS A 104 3.93 -6.85 -25.57
CA HIS A 104 2.55 -6.42 -25.29
C HIS A 104 1.79 -5.92 -26.53
N GLN A 105 2.24 -6.24 -27.74
CA GLN A 105 1.59 -5.78 -28.98
C GLN A 105 0.12 -6.23 -29.11
N SER A 106 -0.22 -7.38 -28.55
CA SER A 106 -1.58 -7.94 -28.57
C SER A 106 -2.42 -7.59 -27.33
N HIS A 107 -1.85 -6.85 -26.38
CA HIS A 107 -2.53 -6.50 -25.12
C HIS A 107 -3.04 -5.06 -25.17
N LYS A 108 -4.11 -4.79 -24.41
CA LYS A 108 -4.58 -3.44 -24.22
C LYS A 108 -3.61 -2.70 -23.29
N VAL A 109 -2.90 -1.73 -23.86
CA VAL A 109 -1.97 -0.83 -23.17
C VAL A 109 -2.48 0.60 -23.24
N VAL A 110 -2.40 1.31 -22.12
CA VAL A 110 -2.83 2.71 -21.97
C VAL A 110 -1.75 3.52 -21.23
N PRO A 111 -1.72 4.86 -21.32
CA PRO A 111 -0.83 5.68 -20.49
C PRO A 111 -1.05 5.41 -18.99
N ILE A 112 0.02 5.45 -18.20
CA ILE A 112 -0.08 5.24 -16.74
C ILE A 112 -0.99 6.29 -16.10
N GLU A 113 -0.94 7.54 -16.55
CA GLU A 113 -1.75 8.63 -16.01
C GLU A 113 -3.25 8.35 -16.15
N GLU A 114 -3.65 7.78 -17.29
CA GLU A 114 -5.03 7.39 -17.59
C GLU A 114 -5.48 6.26 -16.66
N ALA A 115 -4.71 5.16 -16.63
CA ALA A 115 -4.98 4.03 -15.75
C ALA A 115 -5.06 4.44 -14.27
N VAL A 116 -4.16 5.33 -13.81
CA VAL A 116 -4.16 5.86 -12.45
C VAL A 116 -5.43 6.65 -12.17
N SER A 117 -5.90 7.45 -13.13
CA SER A 117 -7.13 8.24 -12.97
C SER A 117 -8.35 7.33 -12.83
N GLU A 118 -8.50 6.35 -13.71
CA GLU A 118 -9.61 5.40 -13.69
C GLU A 118 -9.61 4.53 -12.42
N LEU A 119 -8.47 3.95 -12.06
CA LEU A 119 -8.33 3.13 -10.85
C LEU A 119 -8.64 3.93 -9.58
N LYS A 120 -8.27 5.22 -9.54
CA LYS A 120 -8.62 6.10 -8.41
C LYS A 120 -10.12 6.31 -8.29
N GLU A 121 -10.82 6.55 -9.39
CA GLU A 121 -12.27 6.72 -9.37
C GLU A 121 -12.99 5.43 -8.99
N GLN A 122 -12.53 4.29 -9.51
CA GLN A 122 -13.04 2.97 -9.12
C GLN A 122 -12.88 2.77 -7.60
N LEU A 123 -11.67 3.00 -7.05
CA LEU A 123 -11.39 2.86 -5.62
C LEU A 123 -12.27 3.79 -4.76
N LYS A 124 -12.48 5.04 -5.18
CA LYS A 124 -13.37 5.98 -4.46
C LYS A 124 -14.81 5.46 -4.43
N SER A 125 -15.30 4.92 -5.53
CA SER A 125 -16.65 4.37 -5.63
C SER A 125 -16.83 3.15 -4.72
N ASP A 126 -15.84 2.25 -4.69
CA ASP A 126 -15.85 1.05 -3.87
C ASP A 126 -15.77 1.39 -2.38
N LEU A 127 -14.90 2.35 -2.01
CA LEU A 127 -14.81 2.85 -0.64
C LEU A 127 -16.14 3.44 -0.16
N LYS A 128 -16.83 4.23 -0.99
CA LYS A 128 -18.14 4.79 -0.65
C LYS A 128 -19.18 3.68 -0.45
N SER A 129 -19.24 2.71 -1.36
CA SER A 129 -20.13 1.55 -1.26
C SER A 129 -19.91 0.75 0.04
N LEU A 130 -18.64 0.50 0.40
CA LEU A 130 -18.29 -0.19 1.64
C LEU A 130 -18.66 0.63 2.90
N GLN A 131 -18.47 1.95 2.87
CA GLN A 131 -18.88 2.83 3.97
C GLN A 131 -20.40 2.82 4.17
N ASP A 132 -21.17 2.85 3.10
CA ASP A 132 -22.63 2.80 3.16
C ASP A 132 -23.12 1.46 3.73
N LYS A 133 -22.53 0.34 3.27
CA LYS A 133 -22.82 -1.00 3.82
C LYS A 133 -22.52 -1.08 5.32
N ARG A 134 -21.36 -0.56 5.75
CA ARG A 134 -20.98 -0.49 7.17
C ARG A 134 -21.98 0.33 7.98
N ASN A 135 -22.42 1.47 7.47
CA ASN A 135 -23.36 2.34 8.18
C ASN A 135 -24.74 1.68 8.30
N LYS A 136 -25.21 1.00 7.26
CA LYS A 136 -26.44 0.18 7.31
C LYS A 136 -26.35 -0.93 8.35
N HIS A 137 -25.24 -1.66 8.40
CA HIS A 137 -25.03 -2.70 9.39
C HIS A 137 -25.09 -2.15 10.82
N LYS A 138 -24.41 -1.02 11.09
CA LYS A 138 -24.48 -0.34 12.40
C LYS A 138 -25.89 0.13 12.77
N GLN A 139 -26.70 0.51 11.79
CA GLN A 139 -28.08 0.90 12.04
C GLN A 139 -28.94 -0.32 12.43
N VAL A 140 -28.78 -1.43 11.72
CA VAL A 140 -29.46 -2.69 12.04
C VAL A 140 -29.08 -3.20 13.43
N GLU A 141 -27.79 -3.15 13.77
CA GLU A 141 -27.28 -3.53 15.09
C GLU A 141 -27.92 -2.70 16.20
N LYS A 142 -27.97 -1.37 16.06
CA LYS A 142 -28.67 -0.49 17.02
C LYS A 142 -30.15 -0.84 17.15
N THR A 143 -30.86 -1.03 16.04
CA THR A 143 -32.29 -1.38 16.09
C THR A 143 -32.53 -2.73 16.75
N TYR A 144 -31.60 -3.68 16.61
CA TYR A 144 -31.68 -4.98 17.26
C TYR A 144 -31.46 -4.86 18.77
N ASP A 145 -30.45 -4.09 19.19
CA ASP A 145 -30.19 -3.80 20.60
C ASP A 145 -31.37 -3.08 21.28
N ASP A 146 -31.97 -2.09 20.60
CA ASP A 146 -33.15 -1.36 21.09
C ASP A 146 -34.36 -2.28 21.29
N VAL A 147 -34.54 -3.29 20.42
CA VAL A 147 -35.63 -4.27 20.50
C VAL A 147 -35.41 -5.29 21.61
N ILE A 148 -34.16 -5.68 21.92
CA ILE A 148 -33.85 -6.61 23.02
C ILE A 148 -34.05 -5.95 24.40
N GLN A 149 -33.87 -4.64 24.50
CA GLN A 149 -34.01 -3.91 25.76
C GLN A 149 -35.47 -3.58 26.14
N HIS A 150 -36.44 -3.93 25.28
CA HIS A 150 -37.88 -3.79 25.51
C HIS A 150 -38.57 -5.15 25.72
#